data_AF-A0A7J9P4Y5-F1
#
_entry.id   AF-A0A7J9P4Y5-F1
#
_cell.length_a   1.000
_cell.length_b   1.000
_cell.length_c   1.000
_cell.angle_alpha   90.00
_cell.angle_beta   90.00
_cell.angle_gamma   90.00
#
_symmetry.space_group_name_H-M   'P 1'
#
loop_
_entity.id
_entity.type
_entity.pdbx_description
1 polymer ?
#
loop_
_entity_poly.entity_id
_entity_poly.type
_entity_poly.pdbx_seq_one_letter_code
_entity_poly.pdbx_strand_id
1 'polypeptide(L)'
;MRIKPECALCITRQVVDVAKEITDDKSEQFKIIAWGIEKISEEYGESSVPSFMGTEIHRHIKKMSKNSDPYKNLKNVANEFALKYLNDVEKLLESDDELERLQNKIKLSIAGNVIDFGPYSTGVNIEKMVKDTLDGKLDVDFSKELLDELKNSKKVFYTCDNAGEIVFDLPLIKELKNYVEVVVSVKGSPILNDATLDDVKTAGIDKVTKVITSGTDAIGVRFEESSEEFINELNSSDFVIAKGMGNYESLTEYEEKHGQNSEKIPVYYILKAKCEPVAEHVGVNEGDNVLLRKEISKV
;
A
#
# COMPACT_ATOMS: atom_id res chain seq x y z
N MET A 1 0.57 -10.35 10.60
CA MET A 1 -0.15 -9.92 11.82
C MET A 1 -1.61 -10.34 11.72
N ARG A 2 -2.21 -10.76 12.83
CA ARG A 2 -3.64 -11.14 12.89
C ARG A 2 -4.51 -9.98 13.36
N ILE A 3 -5.82 -10.09 13.13
CA ILE A 3 -6.78 -9.07 13.55
C ILE A 3 -6.74 -8.85 15.07
N LYS A 4 -7.15 -7.64 15.49
CA LYS A 4 -7.46 -7.28 16.88
C LYS A 4 -8.96 -6.93 16.99
N PRO A 5 -9.56 -6.92 18.20
CA PRO A 5 -10.97 -6.55 18.39
C PRO A 5 -11.38 -5.26 17.66
N GLU A 6 -10.51 -4.24 17.70
CA GLU A 6 -10.73 -2.90 17.13
C GLU A 6 -10.80 -2.92 15.59
N CYS A 7 -10.27 -3.96 14.94
CA CYS A 7 -10.37 -4.14 13.49
C CYS A 7 -11.84 -4.23 13.02
N ALA A 8 -12.78 -4.62 13.90
CA ALA A 8 -14.22 -4.64 13.61
C ALA A 8 -14.75 -3.25 13.23
N LEU A 9 -14.24 -2.19 13.86
CA LEU A 9 -14.64 -0.81 13.58
C LEU A 9 -14.14 -0.38 12.21
N CYS A 10 -12.87 -0.67 11.90
CA CYS A 10 -12.25 -0.33 10.62
C CYS A 10 -12.98 -1.02 9.45
N ILE A 11 -13.21 -2.34 9.55
CA ILE A 11 -13.83 -3.06 8.43
C ILE A 11 -15.30 -2.66 8.23
N THR A 12 -16.05 -2.42 9.31
CA THR A 12 -17.42 -1.91 9.21
C THR A 12 -17.45 -0.52 8.56
N ARG A 13 -16.48 0.34 8.89
CA ARG A 13 -16.35 1.65 8.27
C ARG A 13 -16.11 1.55 6.77
N GLN A 14 -15.20 0.66 6.34
CA GLN A 14 -14.94 0.43 4.91
C GLN A 14 -16.19 -0.06 4.15
N VAL A 15 -17.02 -0.91 4.77
CA VAL A 15 -18.30 -1.36 4.19
C VAL A 15 -19.26 -0.18 3.98
N VAL A 16 -19.32 0.74 4.95
CA VAL A 16 -20.14 1.96 4.82
C VAL A 16 -19.60 2.87 3.74
N ASP A 17 -18.28 2.99 3.61
CA ASP A 17 -17.65 3.88 2.64
C ASP A 17 -17.83 3.34 1.20
N VAL A 18 -17.58 2.05 0.95
CA VAL A 18 -17.82 1.44 -0.39
C VAL A 18 -19.28 1.55 -0.81
N ALA A 19 -20.24 1.42 0.11
CA ALA A 19 -21.66 1.56 -0.22
C ALA A 19 -21.99 2.95 -0.77
N LYS A 20 -21.32 3.99 -0.29
CA LYS A 20 -21.52 5.37 -0.75
C LYS A 20 -20.80 5.68 -2.04
N GLU A 21 -19.66 5.04 -2.30
CA GLU A 21 -19.01 5.10 -3.61
C GLU A 21 -19.83 4.41 -4.70
N ILE A 22 -20.63 3.40 -4.33
CA ILE A 22 -21.49 2.67 -5.29
C ILE A 22 -22.75 3.48 -5.66
N THR A 23 -23.38 4.17 -4.70
CA THR A 23 -24.69 4.81 -4.92
C THR A 23 -25.01 5.90 -3.90
N ASP A 24 -25.75 6.92 -4.30
CA ASP A 24 -26.32 7.95 -3.42
C ASP A 24 -27.68 7.54 -2.80
N ASP A 25 -28.31 6.47 -3.29
CA ASP A 25 -29.60 6.00 -2.77
C ASP A 25 -29.44 5.35 -1.39
N LYS A 26 -30.11 5.92 -0.38
CA LYS A 26 -29.98 5.44 1.01
C LYS A 26 -30.49 4.02 1.21
N SER A 27 -31.56 3.62 0.53
CA SER A 27 -32.11 2.27 0.66
C SER A 27 -31.12 1.23 0.15
N GLU A 28 -30.50 1.52 -0.99
CA GLU A 28 -29.46 0.67 -1.57
C GLU A 28 -28.17 0.66 -0.73
N GLN A 29 -27.76 1.81 -0.17
CA GLN A 29 -26.65 1.87 0.79
C GLN A 29 -26.91 0.93 1.99
N PHE A 30 -28.10 0.96 2.59
CA PHE A 30 -28.46 0.07 3.70
C PHE A 30 -28.38 -1.41 3.30
N LYS A 31 -28.80 -1.78 2.08
CA LYS A 31 -28.68 -3.17 1.59
C LYS A 31 -27.23 -3.60 1.42
N ILE A 32 -26.40 -2.77 0.80
CA ILE A 32 -24.97 -3.06 0.61
C ILE A 32 -24.27 -3.22 1.96
N ILE A 33 -24.58 -2.32 2.91
CA ILE A 33 -24.05 -2.40 4.27
C ILE A 33 -24.48 -3.70 4.95
N ALA A 34 -25.75 -4.11 4.80
CA ALA A 34 -26.24 -5.36 5.36
C ALA A 34 -25.48 -6.59 4.81
N TRP A 35 -25.24 -6.65 3.48
CA TRP A 35 -24.41 -7.71 2.88
C TRP A 35 -22.97 -7.70 3.40
N GLY A 36 -22.38 -6.52 3.57
CA GLY A 36 -21.04 -6.39 4.14
C GLY A 36 -20.97 -6.85 5.60
N ILE A 37 -21.96 -6.51 6.43
CA ILE A 37 -22.04 -6.95 7.84
C ILE A 37 -22.21 -8.47 7.92
N GLU A 38 -23.07 -9.05 7.08
CA GLU A 38 -23.23 -10.51 6.97
C GLU A 38 -21.88 -11.16 6.65
N LYS A 39 -21.17 -10.66 5.63
CA LYS A 39 -19.86 -11.19 5.25
C LYS A 39 -18.79 -10.98 6.33
N ILE A 40 -18.80 -9.84 7.04
CA ILE A 40 -17.94 -9.62 8.20
C ILE A 40 -18.17 -10.72 9.25
N SER A 41 -19.42 -11.09 9.53
CA SER A 41 -19.70 -12.12 10.53
C SER A 41 -19.17 -13.50 10.17
N GLU A 42 -18.96 -13.79 8.87
CA GLU A 42 -18.34 -15.02 8.39
C GLU A 42 -16.81 -15.00 8.50
N GLU A 43 -16.19 -13.87 8.17
CA GLU A 43 -14.74 -13.73 8.01
C GLU A 43 -14.02 -13.22 9.25
N TYR A 44 -14.72 -12.57 10.18
CA TYR A 44 -14.14 -11.98 11.38
C TYR A 44 -13.90 -13.04 12.46
N GLY A 45 -12.65 -13.42 12.67
CA GLY A 45 -12.25 -14.37 13.70
C GLY A 45 -10.78 -14.19 14.12
N GLU A 46 -10.39 -14.74 15.28
CA GLU A 46 -9.06 -14.54 15.87
C GLU A 46 -7.90 -14.98 14.96
N SER A 47 -8.14 -15.91 14.04
CA SER A 47 -7.15 -16.38 13.07
C SER A 47 -7.11 -15.55 11.78
N SER A 48 -7.99 -14.57 11.63
CA SER A 48 -8.12 -13.78 10.41
C SER A 48 -6.97 -12.79 10.27
N VAL A 49 -6.66 -12.48 9.02
CA VAL A 49 -5.66 -11.48 8.61
C VAL A 49 -6.45 -10.30 8.06
N PRO A 50 -6.20 -9.05 8.51
CA PRO A 50 -7.06 -7.93 8.13
C PRO A 50 -7.17 -7.74 6.61
N SER A 51 -6.05 -7.80 5.89
CA SER A 51 -6.01 -7.75 4.42
C SER A 51 -6.81 -8.86 3.73
N PHE A 52 -6.74 -10.11 4.19
CA PHE A 52 -7.50 -11.22 3.58
C PHE A 52 -8.99 -11.13 3.90
N MET A 53 -9.35 -10.80 5.13
CA MET A 53 -10.74 -10.54 5.53
C MET A 53 -11.34 -9.41 4.68
N GLY A 54 -10.62 -8.29 4.54
CA GLY A 54 -11.04 -7.17 3.70
C GLY A 54 -11.23 -7.58 2.24
N THR A 55 -10.34 -8.41 1.71
CA THR A 55 -10.45 -8.95 0.34
C THR A 55 -11.77 -9.69 0.13
N GLU A 56 -12.11 -10.62 1.01
CA GLU A 56 -13.35 -11.43 0.88
C GLU A 56 -14.62 -10.57 1.01
N ILE A 57 -14.62 -9.59 1.90
CA ILE A 57 -15.74 -8.67 2.09
C ILE A 57 -15.96 -7.79 0.86
N HIS A 58 -14.90 -7.15 0.35
CA HIS A 58 -15.01 -6.28 -0.82
C HIS A 58 -15.31 -7.06 -2.10
N ARG A 59 -14.77 -8.28 -2.26
CA ARG A 59 -15.18 -9.19 -3.35
C ARG A 59 -16.68 -9.52 -3.29
N HIS A 60 -17.19 -9.81 -2.10
CA HIS A 60 -18.62 -10.07 -1.89
C HIS A 60 -19.47 -8.85 -2.28
N ILE A 61 -19.11 -7.66 -1.81
CA ILE A 61 -19.83 -6.42 -2.14
C ILE A 61 -19.80 -6.13 -3.64
N LYS A 62 -18.65 -6.26 -4.31
CA LYS A 62 -18.52 -6.08 -5.77
C LYS A 62 -19.44 -7.03 -6.53
N LYS A 63 -19.48 -8.31 -6.13
CA LYS A 63 -20.34 -9.33 -6.73
C LYS A 63 -21.82 -8.99 -6.58
N MET A 64 -22.26 -8.61 -5.38
CA MET A 64 -23.68 -8.35 -5.09
C MET A 64 -24.17 -7.07 -5.73
N SER A 65 -23.37 -6.01 -5.69
CA SER A 65 -23.69 -4.70 -6.30
C SER A 65 -23.51 -4.67 -7.83
N LYS A 66 -22.81 -5.66 -8.40
CA LYS A 66 -22.40 -5.69 -9.82
C LYS A 66 -21.54 -4.49 -10.24
N ASN A 67 -20.88 -3.84 -9.28
CA ASN A 67 -19.90 -2.80 -9.53
C ASN A 67 -18.50 -3.38 -9.34
N SER A 68 -17.73 -3.48 -10.42
CA SER A 68 -16.38 -4.08 -10.39
C SER A 68 -15.30 -3.13 -9.87
N ASP A 69 -15.56 -1.82 -9.83
CA ASP A 69 -14.60 -0.82 -9.37
C ASP A 69 -15.32 0.36 -8.67
N PRO A 70 -15.78 0.17 -7.42
CA PRO A 70 -16.46 1.22 -6.67
C PRO A 70 -15.63 2.50 -6.52
N TYR A 71 -14.30 2.38 -6.37
CA TYR A 71 -13.43 3.49 -5.98
C TYR A 71 -12.82 4.25 -7.17
N LYS A 72 -13.20 3.91 -8.41
CA LYS A 72 -12.62 4.50 -9.63
C LYS A 72 -12.52 6.03 -9.61
N ASN A 73 -13.61 6.69 -9.21
CA ASN A 73 -13.66 8.15 -9.16
C ASN A 73 -12.71 8.71 -8.09
N LEU A 74 -12.68 8.08 -6.92
CA LEU A 74 -11.79 8.45 -5.83
C LEU A 74 -10.32 8.32 -6.25
N LYS A 75 -9.95 7.23 -6.94
CA LYS A 75 -8.59 7.02 -7.46
C LYS A 75 -8.18 8.11 -8.45
N ASN A 76 -9.06 8.49 -9.38
CA ASN A 76 -8.79 9.56 -10.34
C ASN A 76 -8.53 10.89 -9.65
N VAL A 77 -9.39 11.27 -8.69
CA VAL A 77 -9.22 12.52 -7.92
C VAL A 77 -7.91 12.50 -7.13
N ALA A 78 -7.58 11.38 -6.50
CA ALA A 78 -6.33 11.22 -5.75
C ALA A 78 -5.09 11.36 -6.66
N ASN A 79 -5.10 10.72 -7.84
CA ASN A 79 -4.03 10.83 -8.82
C ASN A 79 -3.85 12.27 -9.34
N GLU A 80 -4.95 12.96 -9.69
CA GLU A 80 -4.89 14.35 -10.18
C GLU A 80 -4.33 15.30 -9.11
N PHE A 81 -4.78 15.16 -7.86
CA PHE A 81 -4.27 15.93 -6.75
C PHE A 81 -2.77 15.68 -6.54
N ALA A 82 -2.35 14.41 -6.51
CA ALA A 82 -0.96 14.04 -6.31
C ALA A 82 -0.05 14.55 -7.44
N LEU A 83 -0.49 14.48 -8.70
CA LEU A 83 0.26 15.02 -9.84
C LEU A 83 0.48 16.52 -9.73
N LYS A 84 -0.56 17.27 -9.33
CA LYS A 84 -0.45 18.71 -9.14
C LYS A 84 0.57 19.03 -8.04
N TYR A 85 0.43 18.38 -6.88
CA TYR A 85 1.26 18.66 -5.72
C TYR A 85 2.72 18.22 -5.90
N LEU A 86 2.97 17.12 -6.62
CA LEU A 86 4.32 16.63 -6.90
C LEU A 86 5.19 17.71 -7.56
N ASN A 87 4.63 18.49 -8.49
CA ASN A 87 5.33 19.59 -9.16
C ASN A 87 5.80 20.68 -8.18
N ASP A 88 5.07 20.89 -7.08
CA ASP A 88 5.37 21.92 -6.09
C ASP A 88 6.47 21.49 -5.12
N VAL A 89 6.60 20.17 -4.87
CA VAL A 89 7.54 19.62 -3.88
C VAL A 89 8.76 18.91 -4.46
N GLU A 90 8.81 18.64 -5.77
CA GLU A 90 9.92 17.89 -6.39
C GLU A 90 11.30 18.49 -6.07
N LYS A 91 11.40 19.83 -6.06
CA LYS A 91 12.65 20.53 -5.73
C LYS A 91 13.08 20.38 -4.27
N LEU A 92 12.15 20.11 -3.36
CA LEU A 92 12.42 19.91 -1.93
C LEU A 92 12.99 18.52 -1.65
N LEU A 93 12.94 17.60 -2.62
CA LEU A 93 13.41 16.23 -2.46
C LEU A 93 14.91 16.09 -2.73
N GLU A 94 15.52 17.06 -3.40
CA GLU A 94 16.91 17.00 -3.83
C GLU A 94 17.86 17.41 -2.71
N SER A 95 18.94 16.65 -2.54
CA SER A 95 20.06 16.94 -1.64
C SER A 95 21.36 16.39 -2.26
N ASP A 96 22.48 17.05 -1.97
CA ASP A 96 23.82 16.56 -2.32
C ASP A 96 24.20 15.31 -1.52
N ASP A 97 23.59 15.13 -0.33
CA ASP A 97 23.73 13.92 0.48
C ASP A 97 22.77 12.83 -0.04
N GLU A 98 23.32 11.68 -0.45
CA GLU A 98 22.53 10.57 -1.00
C GLU A 98 21.53 9.99 0.00
N LEU A 99 21.89 9.92 1.28
CA LEU A 99 21.04 9.37 2.32
C LEU A 99 19.87 10.32 2.60
N GLU A 100 20.15 11.62 2.72
CA GLU A 100 19.10 12.62 2.91
C GLU A 100 18.14 12.67 1.71
N ARG A 101 18.68 12.63 0.48
CA ARG A 101 17.88 12.58 -0.75
C ARG A 101 16.98 11.34 -0.79
N LEU A 102 17.50 10.18 -0.40
CA LEU A 102 16.71 8.94 -0.28
C LEU A 102 15.62 9.09 0.79
N GLN A 103 15.97 9.58 1.99
CA GLN A 103 15.02 9.79 3.09
C GLN A 103 13.88 10.75 2.69
N ASN A 104 14.17 11.83 1.97
CA ASN A 104 13.16 12.77 1.49
C ASN A 104 12.17 12.11 0.53
N LYS A 105 12.65 11.27 -0.39
CA LYS A 105 11.81 10.54 -1.34
C LYS A 105 10.99 9.43 -0.66
N ILE A 106 11.52 8.81 0.39
CA ILE A 106 10.77 7.86 1.23
C ILE A 106 9.68 8.59 2.02
N LYS A 107 9.97 9.72 2.65
CA LYS A 107 8.95 10.53 3.36
C LYS A 107 7.84 10.98 2.42
N LEU A 108 8.16 11.39 1.19
CA LEU A 108 7.15 11.73 0.19
C LEU A 108 6.26 10.52 -0.15
N SER A 109 6.86 9.35 -0.35
CA SER A 109 6.10 8.14 -0.68
C SER A 109 5.22 7.67 0.49
N ILE A 110 5.58 7.97 1.74
CA ILE A 110 4.70 7.78 2.92
C ILE A 110 3.58 8.83 2.93
N ALA A 111 3.91 10.08 2.62
CA ALA A 111 2.96 11.19 2.61
C ALA A 111 1.82 10.97 1.59
N GLY A 112 2.05 10.20 0.52
CA GLY A 112 1.00 9.83 -0.43
C GLY A 112 -0.11 9.01 0.18
N ASN A 113 0.22 8.19 1.18
CA ASN A 113 -0.76 7.38 1.91
C ASN A 113 -1.67 8.24 2.81
N VAL A 114 -1.36 9.52 3.00
CA VAL A 114 -2.24 10.50 3.67
C VAL A 114 -3.40 10.94 2.76
N ILE A 115 -3.29 10.77 1.44
CA ILE A 115 -4.36 11.13 0.48
C ILE A 115 -5.54 10.14 0.56
N ASP A 116 -5.35 9.00 1.24
CA ASP A 116 -6.31 7.91 1.48
C ASP A 116 -7.53 8.30 2.35
N PHE A 117 -7.59 9.52 2.91
CA PHE A 117 -8.81 10.00 3.55
C PHE A 117 -9.82 10.42 2.48
N GLY A 118 -10.66 9.48 2.05
CA GLY A 118 -11.75 9.68 1.09
C GLY A 118 -12.73 10.83 1.43
N PRO A 119 -13.93 10.89 0.84
CA PRO A 119 -14.82 12.08 0.87
C PRO A 119 -15.28 12.62 2.26
N TYR A 120 -14.78 12.08 3.37
CA TYR A 120 -15.01 12.49 4.75
C TYR A 120 -13.91 13.36 5.37
N SER A 121 -12.84 13.65 4.63
CA SER A 121 -11.80 14.60 5.04
C SER A 121 -12.26 16.08 4.93
N THR A 122 -13.54 16.35 5.22
CA THR A 122 -14.05 17.73 5.30
C THR A 122 -13.30 18.47 6.40
N GLY A 123 -12.40 19.38 6.01
CA GLY A 123 -11.58 20.19 6.91
C GLY A 123 -10.12 19.74 7.06
N VAL A 124 -9.69 18.67 6.38
CA VAL A 124 -8.30 18.22 6.39
C VAL A 124 -7.52 18.92 5.27
N ASN A 125 -6.47 19.66 5.63
CA ASN A 125 -5.58 20.26 4.66
C ASN A 125 -4.53 19.22 4.23
N ILE A 126 -4.81 18.51 3.13
CA ILE A 126 -3.94 17.45 2.59
C ILE A 126 -2.53 17.99 2.30
N GLU A 127 -2.42 19.19 1.71
CA GLU A 127 -1.13 19.84 1.46
C GLU A 127 -0.34 20.02 2.76
N LYS A 128 -1.00 20.49 3.82
CA LYS A 128 -0.39 20.62 5.14
C LYS A 128 0.09 19.26 5.66
N MET A 129 -0.71 18.21 5.58
CA MET A 129 -0.30 16.91 6.11
C MET A 129 0.85 16.28 5.32
N VAL A 130 0.87 16.46 4.00
CA VAL A 130 2.00 16.04 3.16
C VAL A 130 3.25 16.81 3.58
N LYS A 131 3.14 18.12 3.76
CA LYS A 131 4.24 18.96 4.24
C LYS A 131 4.71 18.55 5.65
N ASP A 132 3.79 18.35 6.59
CA ASP A 132 4.11 17.92 7.96
C ASP A 132 4.84 16.56 7.95
N THR A 133 4.52 15.68 7.00
CA THR A 133 5.22 14.39 6.81
C THR A 133 6.62 14.58 6.22
N LEU A 134 6.78 15.48 5.25
CA LEU A 134 8.09 15.81 4.66
C LEU A 134 9.02 16.51 5.66
N ASP A 135 8.49 17.44 6.44
CA ASP A 135 9.22 18.16 7.49
C ASP A 135 9.47 17.27 8.73
N GLY A 136 8.73 16.17 8.85
CA GLY A 136 8.87 15.18 9.91
C GLY A 136 10.08 14.25 9.76
N LYS A 137 10.20 13.34 10.72
CA LYS A 137 11.22 12.28 10.72
C LYS A 137 10.61 10.93 10.31
N LEU A 138 11.49 9.99 9.98
CA LEU A 138 11.18 8.57 10.02
C LEU A 138 11.34 8.10 11.48
N ASP A 139 10.26 7.63 12.10
CA ASP A 139 10.25 7.17 13.49
C ASP A 139 10.93 5.81 13.64
N VAL A 140 10.83 4.99 12.59
CA VAL A 140 11.67 3.82 12.37
C VAL A 140 12.39 4.06 11.05
N ASP A 141 13.72 4.09 11.10
CA ASP A 141 14.55 4.53 9.98
C ASP A 141 15.65 3.51 9.66
N PHE A 142 15.37 2.65 8.68
CA PHE A 142 16.35 1.74 8.06
C PHE A 142 16.88 2.29 6.71
N SER A 143 16.90 3.61 6.52
CA SER A 143 17.29 4.22 5.23
C SER A 143 18.76 4.03 4.91
N LYS A 144 19.62 3.97 5.93
CA LYS A 144 21.03 3.68 5.76
C LYS A 144 21.24 2.25 5.26
N GLU A 145 20.57 1.29 5.90
CA GLU A 145 20.58 -0.12 5.51
C GLU A 145 20.02 -0.29 4.10
N LEU A 146 18.94 0.41 3.76
CA LEU A 146 18.39 0.42 2.41
C LEU A 146 19.39 0.99 1.38
N LEU A 147 20.09 2.08 1.70
CA LEU A 147 21.10 2.65 0.82
C LEU A 147 22.29 1.70 0.61
N ASP A 148 22.72 1.02 1.68
CA ASP A 148 23.76 0.01 1.59
C ASP A 148 23.29 -1.21 0.77
N GLU A 149 22.05 -1.68 0.95
CA GLU A 149 21.45 -2.76 0.16
C GLU A 149 21.38 -2.40 -1.32
N LEU A 150 20.93 -1.18 -1.64
CA LEU A 150 20.87 -0.64 -3.01
C LEU A 150 22.24 -0.67 -3.69
N LYS A 151 23.32 -0.35 -2.97
CA LYS A 151 24.68 -0.34 -3.53
C LYS A 151 25.26 -1.73 -3.77
N ASN A 152 24.70 -2.76 -3.14
CA ASN A 152 25.22 -4.13 -3.18
C ASN A 152 24.32 -5.13 -3.94
N SER A 153 23.11 -4.70 -4.30
CA SER A 153 22.13 -5.48 -5.04
C SER A 153 22.14 -5.16 -6.53
N LYS A 154 21.42 -5.96 -7.31
CA LYS A 154 21.19 -5.76 -8.74
C LYS A 154 19.74 -5.49 -9.07
N LYS A 155 18.80 -6.02 -8.28
CA LYS A 155 17.38 -5.97 -8.56
C LYS A 155 16.53 -5.82 -7.31
N VAL A 156 15.61 -4.86 -7.34
CA VAL A 156 14.57 -4.67 -6.31
C VAL A 156 13.18 -4.90 -6.89
N PHE A 157 12.36 -5.62 -6.12
CA PHE A 157 10.93 -5.74 -6.35
C PHE A 157 10.17 -4.68 -5.54
N TYR A 158 9.39 -3.83 -6.20
CA TYR A 158 8.65 -2.74 -5.55
C TYR A 158 7.15 -2.99 -5.67
N THR A 159 6.48 -3.33 -4.56
CA THR A 159 5.02 -3.50 -4.54
C THR A 159 4.31 -2.26 -4.01
N CYS A 160 3.49 -1.65 -4.87
CA CYS A 160 2.70 -0.47 -4.56
C CYS A 160 1.50 -0.79 -3.65
N ASP A 161 0.87 0.27 -3.13
CA ASP A 161 -0.35 0.24 -2.33
C ASP A 161 -1.48 0.98 -3.08
N ASN A 162 -1.65 2.28 -2.82
CA ASN A 162 -2.80 3.06 -3.26
C ASN A 162 -2.58 3.88 -4.55
N ALA A 163 -3.67 4.17 -5.26
CA ALA A 163 -3.73 5.27 -6.21
C ALA A 163 -3.58 6.62 -5.48
N GLY A 164 -3.10 7.64 -6.17
CA GLY A 164 -2.59 8.88 -5.58
C GLY A 164 -1.19 8.70 -4.99
N GLU A 165 -1.01 7.74 -4.09
CA GLU A 165 0.30 7.40 -3.51
C GLU A 165 1.31 6.99 -4.58
N ILE A 166 0.90 6.20 -5.57
CA ILE A 166 1.76 5.76 -6.68
C ILE A 166 2.38 6.92 -7.48
N VAL A 167 1.76 8.11 -7.49
CA VAL A 167 2.37 9.30 -8.12
C VAL A 167 3.57 9.78 -7.30
N PHE A 168 3.48 9.72 -5.98
CA PHE A 168 4.56 10.05 -5.06
C PHE A 168 5.61 8.94 -4.90
N ASP A 169 5.30 7.72 -5.35
CA ASP A 169 6.30 6.66 -5.51
C ASP A 169 7.28 6.95 -6.64
N LEU A 170 6.87 7.69 -7.69
CA LEU A 170 7.68 7.92 -8.88
C LEU A 170 9.07 8.53 -8.57
N PRO A 171 9.21 9.59 -7.75
CA PRO A 171 10.53 10.11 -7.37
C PRO A 171 11.40 9.08 -6.67
N LEU A 172 10.83 8.27 -5.76
CA LEU A 172 11.57 7.21 -5.08
C LEU A 172 12.02 6.15 -6.08
N ILE A 173 11.13 5.65 -6.94
CA ILE A 173 11.47 4.67 -7.98
C ILE A 173 12.61 5.18 -8.88
N LYS A 174 12.58 6.46 -9.28
CA LYS A 174 13.67 7.08 -10.06
C LYS A 174 14.99 7.09 -9.29
N GLU A 175 14.97 7.35 -7.97
CA GLU A 175 16.18 7.29 -7.13
C GLU A 175 16.74 5.87 -7.07
N LEU A 176 15.89 4.86 -6.81
CA LEU A 176 16.31 3.46 -6.72
C LEU A 176 16.98 2.98 -8.01
N LYS A 177 16.44 3.42 -9.16
CA LYS A 177 16.99 3.10 -10.50
C LYS A 177 18.40 3.59 -10.76
N ASN A 178 18.91 4.54 -9.97
CA ASN A 178 20.30 4.96 -10.07
C ASN A 178 21.26 3.88 -9.55
N TYR A 179 20.75 2.92 -8.76
CA TYR A 179 21.54 1.88 -8.10
C TYR A 179 21.24 0.48 -8.66
N VAL A 180 19.97 0.16 -8.89
CA VAL A 180 19.51 -1.22 -9.22
C VAL A 180 18.45 -1.24 -10.31
N GLU A 181 18.23 -2.40 -10.92
CA GLU A 181 17.03 -2.68 -11.70
C GLU A 181 15.80 -2.66 -10.77
N VAL A 182 14.73 -1.99 -11.18
CA VAL A 182 13.49 -1.89 -10.39
C VAL A 182 12.35 -2.55 -11.16
N VAL A 183 11.67 -3.52 -10.56
CA VAL A 183 10.41 -4.06 -11.09
C VAL A 183 9.28 -3.62 -10.18
N VAL A 184 8.30 -2.91 -10.74
CA VAL A 184 7.14 -2.42 -9.98
C VAL A 184 5.96 -3.35 -10.17
N SER A 185 5.23 -3.64 -9.10
CA SER A 185 3.97 -4.38 -9.16
C SER A 185 2.79 -3.58 -8.61
N VAL A 186 1.67 -3.67 -9.32
CA VAL A 186 0.36 -3.14 -8.93
C VAL A 186 -0.69 -4.27 -8.92
N LYS A 187 -1.94 -3.99 -8.53
CA LYS A 187 -3.00 -5.01 -8.53
C LYS A 187 -3.41 -5.42 -9.95
N GLY A 188 -3.79 -6.69 -10.10
CA GLY A 188 -4.30 -7.22 -11.36
C GLY A 188 -5.68 -6.69 -11.73
N SER A 189 -6.49 -6.38 -10.72
CA SER A 189 -7.83 -5.82 -10.87
C SER A 189 -8.22 -4.96 -9.66
N PRO A 190 -9.23 -4.08 -9.78
CA PRO A 190 -9.57 -3.13 -8.73
C PRO A 190 -10.00 -3.79 -7.41
N ILE A 191 -9.39 -3.33 -6.32
CA ILE A 191 -9.76 -3.65 -4.93
C ILE A 191 -9.48 -2.39 -4.12
N LEU A 192 -10.47 -1.92 -3.35
CA LEU A 192 -10.36 -0.63 -2.67
C LEU A 192 -9.85 0.48 -3.61
N ASN A 193 -9.01 1.35 -3.11
CA ASN A 193 -8.26 2.37 -3.85
C ASN A 193 -6.87 1.90 -4.29
N ASP A 194 -6.56 0.60 -4.23
CA ASP A 194 -5.26 0.07 -4.63
C ASP A 194 -4.96 0.40 -6.11
N ALA A 195 -3.68 0.68 -6.37
CA ALA A 195 -3.22 1.04 -7.69
C ALA A 195 -3.34 -0.14 -8.67
N THR A 196 -3.73 0.16 -9.91
CA THR A 196 -3.73 -0.76 -11.05
C THR A 196 -2.90 -0.19 -12.21
N LEU A 197 -2.83 -0.90 -13.33
CA LEU A 197 -2.10 -0.43 -14.53
C LEU A 197 -2.59 0.92 -15.07
N ASP A 198 -3.82 1.33 -14.79
CA ASP A 198 -4.31 2.65 -15.22
C ASP A 198 -3.73 3.78 -14.35
N ASP A 199 -3.54 3.51 -13.05
CA ASP A 199 -2.87 4.44 -12.13
C ASP A 199 -1.37 4.56 -12.47
N VAL A 200 -0.74 3.45 -12.88
CA VAL A 200 0.66 3.41 -13.36
C VAL A 200 0.87 4.34 -14.55
N LYS A 201 -0.01 4.27 -15.57
CA LYS A 201 0.06 5.13 -16.76
C LYS A 201 -0.10 6.61 -16.38
N THR A 202 -0.98 6.88 -15.42
CA THR A 202 -1.24 8.24 -14.91
C THR A 202 -0.02 8.79 -14.19
N ALA A 203 0.62 7.98 -13.34
CA ALA A 203 1.89 8.32 -12.68
C ALA A 203 3.09 8.34 -13.66
N GLY A 204 2.99 7.68 -14.82
CA GLY A 204 4.06 7.59 -15.81
C GLY A 204 5.21 6.66 -15.42
N ILE A 205 4.97 5.70 -14.52
CA ILE A 205 5.97 4.72 -14.06
C ILE A 205 6.32 3.72 -15.17
N ASP A 206 5.36 3.38 -16.04
CA ASP A 206 5.54 2.51 -17.20
C ASP A 206 6.59 3.01 -18.20
N LYS A 207 6.86 4.32 -18.20
CA LYS A 207 7.90 4.96 -19.02
C LYS A 207 9.28 4.90 -18.36
N VAL A 208 9.33 4.60 -17.06
CA VAL A 208 10.54 4.61 -16.25
C VAL A 208 11.06 3.19 -16.05
N THR A 209 10.20 2.22 -15.77
CA THR A 209 10.65 0.86 -15.41
C THR A 209 9.66 -0.24 -15.79
N LYS A 210 10.08 -1.50 -15.68
CA LYS A 210 9.19 -2.66 -15.90
C LYS A 210 8.07 -2.64 -14.85
N VAL A 211 6.83 -2.75 -15.31
CA VAL A 211 5.65 -2.85 -14.45
C VAL A 211 4.91 -4.15 -14.74
N ILE A 212 4.58 -4.87 -13.68
CA ILE A 212 3.78 -6.11 -13.72
C ILE A 212 2.55 -5.97 -12.82
N THR A 213 1.72 -7.02 -12.78
CA THR A 213 0.60 -7.07 -11.84
C THR A 213 0.69 -8.29 -10.93
N SER A 214 0.10 -8.19 -9.74
CA SER A 214 -0.14 -9.35 -8.88
C SER A 214 -1.03 -10.41 -9.53
N GLY A 215 -1.78 -10.08 -10.58
CA GLY A 215 -2.74 -10.99 -11.23
C GLY A 215 -4.04 -11.20 -10.45
N THR A 216 -4.20 -10.54 -9.31
CA THR A 216 -5.37 -10.69 -8.43
C THR A 216 -5.85 -9.34 -7.88
N ASP A 217 -7.08 -9.31 -7.35
CA ASP A 217 -7.73 -8.21 -6.61
C ASP A 217 -7.65 -8.42 -5.08
N ALA A 218 -6.56 -8.99 -4.58
CA ALA A 218 -6.32 -9.14 -3.15
C ALA A 218 -5.65 -7.90 -2.54
N ILE A 219 -6.13 -7.50 -1.35
CA ILE A 219 -5.46 -6.49 -0.51
C ILE A 219 -4.15 -7.09 -0.02
N GLY A 220 -3.06 -6.32 -0.12
CA GLY A 220 -1.73 -6.85 0.16
C GLY A 220 -1.30 -7.92 -0.87
N VAL A 221 -0.57 -8.92 -0.41
CA VAL A 221 -0.03 -10.02 -1.24
C VAL A 221 -0.64 -11.34 -0.81
N ARG A 222 -1.35 -12.01 -1.72
CA ARG A 222 -1.87 -13.37 -1.52
C ARG A 222 -1.22 -14.29 -2.54
N PHE A 223 -0.14 -14.95 -2.14
CA PHE A 223 0.72 -15.71 -3.05
C PHE A 223 -0.01 -16.84 -3.77
N GLU A 224 -0.98 -17.46 -3.12
CA GLU A 224 -1.79 -18.56 -3.67
C GLU A 224 -2.69 -18.12 -4.83
N GLU A 225 -2.96 -16.82 -4.95
CA GLU A 225 -3.74 -16.23 -6.04
C GLU A 225 -2.89 -15.37 -6.98
N SER A 226 -1.60 -15.18 -6.65
CA SER A 226 -0.73 -14.28 -7.41
C SER A 226 -0.29 -14.94 -8.71
N SER A 227 -0.06 -14.13 -9.74
CA SER A 227 0.42 -14.63 -11.04
C SER A 227 1.81 -15.25 -10.91
N GLU A 228 2.13 -16.21 -11.78
CA GLU A 228 3.47 -16.80 -11.86
C GLU A 228 4.53 -15.73 -12.14
N GLU A 229 4.23 -14.72 -12.97
CA GLU A 229 5.15 -13.60 -13.22
C GLU A 229 5.44 -12.82 -11.94
N PHE A 230 4.43 -12.52 -11.12
CA PHE A 230 4.62 -11.82 -9.85
C PHE A 230 5.53 -12.60 -8.90
N ILE A 231 5.27 -13.89 -8.73
CA ILE A 231 6.04 -14.76 -7.83
C ILE A 231 7.49 -14.88 -8.30
N ASN A 232 7.70 -15.10 -9.60
CA ASN A 232 9.04 -15.24 -10.17
C ASN A 232 9.85 -13.93 -10.08
N GLU A 233 9.22 -12.78 -10.34
CA GLU A 233 9.87 -11.48 -10.24
C GLU A 233 10.25 -11.14 -8.80
N LEU A 234 9.39 -11.46 -7.83
CA LEU A 234 9.70 -11.29 -6.41
C LEU A 234 10.85 -12.21 -5.97
N ASN A 235 10.76 -13.52 -6.25
CA ASN A 235 11.76 -14.51 -5.81
C ASN A 235 13.14 -14.32 -6.45
N SER A 236 13.20 -13.75 -7.66
CA SER A 236 14.44 -13.46 -8.36
C SER A 236 15.08 -12.11 -8.00
N SER A 237 14.42 -11.31 -7.17
CA SER A 237 14.96 -10.05 -6.69
C SER A 237 15.90 -10.26 -5.50
N ASP A 238 16.83 -9.31 -5.29
CA ASP A 238 17.75 -9.37 -4.16
C ASP A 238 17.07 -8.91 -2.87
N PHE A 239 16.12 -7.97 -2.98
CA PHE A 239 15.27 -7.51 -1.89
C PHE A 239 13.94 -6.94 -2.42
N VAL A 240 13.00 -6.70 -1.49
CA VAL A 240 11.67 -6.16 -1.75
C VAL A 240 11.49 -4.82 -1.05
N ILE A 241 10.81 -3.88 -1.69
CA ILE A 241 10.20 -2.71 -1.05
C ILE A 241 8.69 -2.87 -1.11
N ALA A 242 8.03 -2.85 0.05
CA ALA A 242 6.59 -3.05 0.18
C ALA A 242 5.93 -1.80 0.77
N LYS A 243 5.02 -1.18 0.00
CA LYS A 243 4.27 0.00 0.44
C LYS A 243 3.03 -0.39 1.24
N GLY A 244 2.73 0.37 2.29
CA GLY A 244 1.44 0.32 2.96
C GLY A 244 1.22 -0.84 3.94
N MET A 245 0.12 -0.73 4.68
CA MET A 245 -0.22 -1.68 5.75
C MET A 245 -0.72 -3.02 5.19
N GLY A 246 -1.45 -3.03 4.07
CA GLY A 246 -1.97 -4.26 3.47
C GLY A 246 -0.85 -5.24 3.08
N ASN A 247 0.21 -4.73 2.43
CA ASN A 247 1.39 -5.53 2.09
C ASN A 247 2.16 -5.96 3.37
N TYR A 248 2.26 -5.10 4.38
CA TYR A 248 2.87 -5.45 5.67
C TYR A 248 2.14 -6.61 6.36
N GLU A 249 0.82 -6.50 6.49
CA GLU A 249 -0.03 -7.49 7.14
C GLU A 249 0.09 -8.86 6.46
N SER A 250 -0.01 -8.90 5.14
CA SER A 250 -0.02 -10.15 4.38
C SER A 250 1.34 -10.83 4.30
N LEU A 251 2.43 -10.06 4.11
CA LEU A 251 3.78 -10.62 4.02
C LEU A 251 4.28 -11.10 5.38
N THR A 252 3.95 -10.39 6.46
CA THR A 252 4.29 -10.86 7.83
C THR A 252 3.52 -12.12 8.20
N GLU A 253 2.24 -12.21 7.84
CA GLU A 253 1.47 -13.44 8.02
C GLU A 253 2.07 -14.62 7.23
N TYR A 254 2.47 -14.38 5.97
CA TYR A 254 3.08 -15.43 5.15
C TYR A 254 4.34 -15.97 5.81
N GLU A 255 5.22 -15.08 6.28
CA GLU A 255 6.45 -15.43 6.99
C GLU A 255 6.16 -16.21 8.29
N GLU A 256 5.18 -15.80 9.09
CA GLU A 256 4.79 -16.54 10.30
C GLU A 256 4.35 -17.99 9.99
N LYS A 257 3.68 -18.20 8.85
CA LYS A 257 3.18 -19.53 8.44
C LYS A 257 4.23 -20.39 7.76
N HIS A 258 5.14 -19.81 6.98
CA HIS A 258 6.04 -20.53 6.07
C HIS A 258 7.53 -20.37 6.40
N GLY A 259 7.85 -19.57 7.42
CA GLY A 259 9.20 -19.07 7.70
C GLY A 259 10.25 -20.08 8.13
N GLN A 260 9.91 -21.36 8.33
CA GLN A 260 10.78 -22.27 9.07
C GLN A 260 11.87 -22.96 8.24
N ASN A 261 11.83 -22.97 6.90
CA ASN A 261 12.78 -23.80 6.10
C ASN A 261 13.09 -23.30 4.67
N SER A 262 12.96 -21.99 4.36
CA SER A 262 13.30 -21.48 3.02
C SER A 262 14.29 -20.33 3.01
N GLU A 263 14.94 -20.15 1.86
CA GLU A 263 15.80 -19.00 1.56
C GLU A 263 15.06 -17.69 1.85
N LYS A 264 15.73 -16.76 2.52
CA LYS A 264 15.15 -15.49 2.93
C LYS A 264 15.47 -14.38 1.94
N ILE A 265 14.53 -13.46 1.80
CA ILE A 265 14.69 -12.22 1.05
C ILE A 265 14.42 -11.03 2.00
N PRO A 266 15.30 -10.00 2.04
CA PRO A 266 15.04 -8.78 2.78
C PRO A 266 13.83 -8.03 2.24
N VAL A 267 13.04 -7.46 3.14
CA VAL A 267 11.87 -6.62 2.82
C VAL A 267 11.96 -5.31 3.59
N TYR A 268 11.90 -4.21 2.87
CA TYR A 268 11.77 -2.86 3.41
C TYR A 268 10.31 -2.43 3.31
N TYR A 269 9.65 -2.31 4.45
CA TYR A 269 8.28 -1.82 4.53
C TYR A 269 8.30 -0.30 4.69
N ILE A 270 7.61 0.39 3.78
CA ILE A 270 7.42 1.84 3.84
C ILE A 270 5.93 2.09 4.09
N LEU A 271 5.59 2.54 5.29
CA LEU A 271 4.21 2.74 5.70
C LEU A 271 4.06 3.86 6.73
N LYS A 272 2.81 4.30 6.92
CA LYS A 272 2.39 5.07 8.08
C LYS A 272 1.56 4.18 8.99
N ALA A 273 1.85 4.14 10.29
CA ALA A 273 1.09 3.32 11.23
C ALA A 273 -0.27 3.98 11.54
N LYS A 274 -1.30 3.75 10.73
CA LYS A 274 -2.59 4.47 10.83
C LYS A 274 -3.57 3.89 11.86
N CYS A 275 -3.22 2.80 12.52
CA CYS A 275 -4.07 2.20 13.54
C CYS A 275 -3.24 1.52 14.63
N GLU A 276 -3.79 1.50 15.83
CA GLU A 276 -3.21 0.86 17.01
C GLU A 276 -2.72 -0.58 16.77
N PRO A 277 -3.48 -1.50 16.12
CA PRO A 277 -2.99 -2.86 15.89
C PRO A 277 -1.68 -2.93 15.10
N VAL A 278 -1.54 -2.10 14.06
CA VAL A 278 -0.32 -2.05 13.23
C VAL A 278 0.81 -1.40 14.01
N ALA A 279 0.52 -0.28 14.70
CA ALA A 279 1.47 0.43 15.53
C ALA A 279 2.06 -0.48 16.63
N GLU A 280 1.22 -1.23 17.35
CA GLU A 280 1.62 -2.21 18.35
C GLU A 280 2.50 -3.31 17.74
N HIS A 281 2.10 -3.87 16.60
CA HIS A 281 2.85 -4.96 15.94
C HIS A 281 4.21 -4.52 15.38
N VAL A 282 4.33 -3.25 14.98
CA VAL A 282 5.60 -2.64 14.56
C VAL A 282 6.44 -2.19 15.77
N GLY A 283 5.81 -1.83 16.88
CA GLY A 283 6.46 -1.27 18.07
C GLY A 283 6.62 0.26 18.03
N VAL A 284 5.65 0.97 17.46
CA VAL A 284 5.62 2.44 17.28
C VAL A 284 4.29 3.03 17.74
N ASN A 285 4.12 4.35 17.62
CA ASN A 285 2.85 5.02 17.90
C ASN A 285 1.97 5.14 16.64
N GLU A 286 0.67 5.32 16.84
CA GLU A 286 -0.22 5.68 15.73
C GLU A 286 0.19 7.04 15.13
N GLY A 287 0.29 7.08 13.81
CA GLY A 287 0.73 8.25 13.04
C GLY A 287 2.22 8.27 12.70
N ASP A 288 3.02 7.37 13.27
CA ASP A 288 4.47 7.31 13.02
C ASP A 288 4.79 6.90 11.57
N ASN A 289 5.84 7.50 11.01
CA ASN A 289 6.34 7.21 9.66
C ASN A 289 7.41 6.12 9.75
N VAL A 290 7.24 5.02 9.02
CA VAL A 290 8.02 3.80 9.21
C VAL A 290 8.71 3.39 7.92
N LEU A 291 10.02 3.24 7.98
CA LEU A 291 10.84 2.47 7.05
C LEU A 291 11.48 1.32 7.84
N LEU A 292 10.87 0.14 7.79
CA LEU A 292 11.26 -1.02 8.58
C LEU A 292 11.89 -2.11 7.71
N ARG A 293 13.01 -2.68 8.14
CA ARG A 293 13.59 -3.88 7.52
C ARG A 293 13.14 -5.14 8.25
N LYS A 294 12.64 -6.14 7.51
CA LYS A 294 12.52 -7.54 7.96
C LYS A 294 13.01 -8.47 6.85
N GLU A 295 12.85 -9.77 7.07
CA GLU A 295 13.09 -10.80 6.07
C GLU A 295 11.85 -11.68 5.96
N ILE A 296 11.57 -12.15 4.74
CA ILE A 296 10.53 -13.14 4.49
C ILE A 296 11.11 -14.32 3.74
N SER A 297 10.48 -15.47 3.88
CA SER A 297 10.68 -16.65 3.06
C SER A 297 10.37 -16.38 1.59
N LYS A 298 11.25 -16.83 0.68
CA LYS A 298 10.92 -16.98 -0.74
C LYS A 298 9.80 -18.01 -0.90
N VAL A 299 9.00 -17.80 -1.95
CA VAL A 299 7.75 -18.52 -2.26
C VAL A 299 8.02 -19.77 -3.08
#